data_AF-A2FWF4-F1
#
_entry.id   AF-A2FWF4-F1
#
_cell.length_a   1.000
_cell.length_b   1.000
_cell.length_c   1.000
_cell.angle_alpha   90.00
_cell.angle_beta   90.00
_cell.angle_gamma   90.00
#
_symmetry.space_group_name_H-M   'P 1'
#
loop_
_entity.id
_entity.type
_entity.pdbx_description
1 polymer ?
#
loop_
_entity_poly.entity_id
_entity_poly.type
_entity_poly.pdbx_seq_one_letter_code
_entity_poly.pdbx_strand_id
1 'polypeptide(L)'
;MKNSAKKFVRSDNSWGYETGVHIQGNYISTEWNQFITENKGNLPDILNDLCNFFDYSDLDDVQHFCTTYSLAELWNFFLNTKKDKYKIQILKILCNAINYKNESLSFLQQSEVIDILLQNLKASNEDLCDITLGVLSSLCTINKEIIPYLLSNGIINSMKLLSTLLYFGSMLVNLATVQGEHVFDLIELASLCIVSDYSSNVKSAFTVFGQLLSSYENDDLLVIKERIMKDINAYINNISEISDSSAAKEFFLLLSLFDEIPPEYSLVISTIINNCFELDEENISKAIKSGIEIFNHFYDQFPLEGCSKFYETILIMYDKLNIRCKHEIAQFLVNRFPYQNNFEEKVCRIFGEFMDDPEIGAKCIFAFTEMMENFKDNETMSALIVEYSDKIFDGINSEDENILEASIHFIDVLKKIQQ
;
A
#
# COMPACT_ATOMS: atom_id res chain seq x y z
N MET A 1 18.79 5.16 48.46
CA MET A 1 17.36 4.82 48.54
C MET A 1 16.82 4.78 47.12
N LYS A 2 16.14 3.70 46.75
CA LYS A 2 15.65 3.43 45.39
C LYS A 2 14.51 4.40 45.05
N ASN A 3 14.61 5.09 43.93
CA ASN A 3 13.48 5.75 43.27
C ASN A 3 12.48 4.67 42.85
N SER A 4 11.40 4.52 43.60
CA SER A 4 10.24 3.75 43.15
C SER A 4 9.49 4.60 42.14
N ALA A 5 9.73 4.36 40.85
CA ALA A 5 8.86 4.84 39.80
C ALA A 5 7.44 4.35 40.11
N LYS A 6 6.52 5.30 40.34
CA LYS A 6 5.11 5.01 40.61
C LYS A 6 4.47 4.58 39.30
N LYS A 7 4.00 3.34 39.24
CA LYS A 7 3.42 2.74 38.04
C LYS A 7 1.92 3.05 37.99
N PHE A 8 1.40 3.37 36.81
CA PHE A 8 -0.04 3.39 36.55
C PHE A 8 -0.50 1.93 36.50
N VAL A 9 -1.38 1.50 37.39
CA VAL A 9 -1.75 0.07 37.52
C VAL A 9 -3.26 -0.09 37.36
N ARG A 10 -3.67 -1.10 36.58
CA ARG A 10 -5.06 -1.54 36.42
C ARG A 10 -5.42 -2.46 37.59
N SER A 11 -6.50 -2.17 38.30
CA SER A 11 -7.13 -3.13 39.22
C SER A 11 -8.62 -3.20 39.01
N ASP A 12 -9.14 -4.40 38.74
CA ASP A 12 -10.53 -4.86 38.79
C ASP A 12 -11.62 -3.77 38.59
N ASN A 13 -11.57 -3.10 37.43
CA ASN A 13 -12.50 -2.08 36.92
C ASN A 13 -12.20 -0.61 37.29
N SER A 14 -10.97 -0.26 37.63
CA SER A 14 -10.54 1.13 37.82
C SER A 14 -9.07 1.38 37.46
N TRP A 15 -8.78 2.59 36.96
CA TRP A 15 -7.43 3.09 36.72
C TRP A 15 -6.97 3.92 37.91
N GLY A 16 -5.73 3.77 38.38
CA GLY A 16 -5.22 4.59 39.48
C GLY A 16 -3.72 4.46 39.70
N TYR A 17 -3.13 5.48 40.32
CA TYR A 17 -1.75 5.39 40.84
C TYR A 17 -1.72 4.57 42.13
N GLU A 18 -0.62 3.85 42.33
CA GLU A 18 -0.31 3.03 43.50
C GLU A 18 -0.12 3.88 44.78
N THR A 19 -1.18 4.56 45.24
CA THR A 19 -1.26 5.25 46.54
C THR A 19 -2.62 5.06 47.22
N GLY A 20 -3.43 4.08 46.83
CA GLY A 20 -4.68 3.77 47.53
C GLY A 20 -5.84 4.71 47.20
N VAL A 21 -5.86 5.29 46.00
CA VAL A 21 -7.07 5.93 45.46
C VAL A 21 -7.76 4.91 44.55
N HIS A 22 -8.79 4.26 45.09
CA HIS A 22 -9.72 3.46 44.30
C HIS A 22 -10.57 4.41 43.45
N ILE A 23 -10.42 4.39 42.12
CA ILE A 23 -11.33 5.13 41.22
C ILE A 23 -12.56 4.26 40.96
N GLN A 24 -13.44 4.13 41.95
CA GLN A 24 -14.74 3.51 41.74
C GLN A 24 -15.73 4.53 41.18
N GLY A 25 -16.18 4.31 39.94
CA GLY A 25 -17.51 4.62 39.41
C GLY A 25 -18.15 5.98 39.70
N ASN A 26 -18.47 6.70 38.62
CA ASN A 26 -19.23 7.95 38.52
C ASN A 26 -18.47 9.24 38.85
N TYR A 27 -17.67 9.72 37.89
CA TYR A 27 -17.00 11.02 38.04
C TYR A 27 -17.28 11.93 36.85
N ILE A 28 -18.18 12.89 37.08
CA ILE A 28 -18.46 14.06 36.23
C ILE A 28 -17.29 15.05 36.42
N SER A 29 -16.67 15.52 35.33
CA SER A 29 -15.84 16.73 35.06
C SER A 29 -14.96 17.43 36.12
N THR A 30 -15.13 17.22 37.43
CA THR A 30 -14.49 18.00 38.50
C THR A 30 -13.16 17.39 38.98
N GLU A 31 -12.96 16.07 38.87
CA GLU A 31 -11.76 15.41 39.39
C GLU A 31 -10.53 15.52 38.47
N TRP A 32 -10.71 15.68 37.16
CA TRP A 32 -9.60 15.94 36.24
C TRP A 32 -8.91 17.28 36.54
N ASN A 33 -9.71 18.30 36.85
CA ASN A 33 -9.22 19.60 37.30
C ASN A 33 -8.48 19.49 38.63
N GLN A 34 -8.99 18.69 39.56
CA GLN A 34 -8.34 18.46 40.85
C GLN A 34 -7.02 17.69 40.66
N PHE A 35 -7.00 16.64 39.83
CA PHE A 35 -5.81 15.85 39.51
C PHE A 35 -4.71 16.67 38.84
N ILE A 36 -5.02 17.46 37.80
CA ILE A 36 -4.04 18.34 37.13
C ILE A 36 -3.55 19.43 38.11
N THR A 37 -4.44 20.00 38.91
CA THR A 37 -4.10 21.10 39.84
C THR A 37 -3.21 20.60 40.99
N GLU A 38 -3.51 19.43 41.54
CA GLU A 38 -2.73 18.79 42.62
C GLU A 38 -1.38 18.26 42.12
N ASN A 39 -1.26 17.91 40.84
CA ASN A 39 -0.05 17.34 40.24
C ASN A 39 0.68 18.28 39.27
N LYS A 40 0.46 19.61 39.33
CA LYS A 40 1.12 20.60 38.44
C LYS A 40 2.64 20.44 38.33
N GLY A 41 3.30 19.94 39.38
CA GLY A 41 4.75 19.67 39.38
C GLY A 41 5.18 18.44 38.57
N ASN A 42 4.27 17.48 38.36
CA ASN A 42 4.51 16.21 37.64
C ASN A 42 3.77 16.15 36.29
N LEU A 43 3.19 17.26 35.83
CA LEU A 43 2.47 17.34 34.56
C LEU A 43 3.26 16.78 33.36
N PRO A 44 4.60 16.95 33.24
CA PRO A 44 5.37 16.34 32.17
C PRO A 44 5.36 14.80 32.19
N ASP A 45 5.39 14.20 33.38
CA ASP A 45 5.34 12.75 33.55
C ASP A 45 3.93 12.23 33.27
N ILE A 46 2.89 12.95 33.71
CA ILE A 46 1.49 12.66 33.39
C ILE A 46 1.27 12.69 31.87
N LEU A 47 1.76 13.71 31.17
CA LEU A 47 1.64 13.78 29.72
C LEU A 47 2.37 12.61 29.04
N ASN A 48 3.52 12.19 29.58
CA ASN A 48 4.26 11.05 29.07
C ASN A 48 3.51 9.72 29.30
N ASP A 49 2.95 9.54 30.49
CA ASP A 49 2.17 8.36 30.86
C ASP A 49 0.88 8.28 30.04
N LEU A 50 0.22 9.41 29.79
CA LEU A 50 -0.93 9.49 28.88
C LEU A 50 -0.54 9.17 27.44
N CYS A 51 0.59 9.70 26.94
CA CYS A 51 1.07 9.31 25.60
C CYS A 51 1.28 7.79 25.52
N ASN A 52 1.95 7.20 26.50
CA ASN A 52 2.16 5.75 26.56
C ASN A 52 0.84 4.97 26.64
N PHE A 53 -0.13 5.46 27.41
CA PHE A 53 -1.46 4.86 27.49
C PHE A 53 -2.13 4.85 26.11
N PHE A 54 -2.19 6.00 25.42
CA PHE A 54 -2.81 6.08 24.10
C PHE A 54 -2.05 5.30 23.01
N ASP A 55 -0.74 5.08 23.16
CA ASP A 55 0.08 4.31 22.21
C ASP A 55 0.00 2.78 22.41
N TYR A 56 -0.20 2.32 23.65
CA TYR A 56 -0.03 0.90 24.00
C TYR A 56 -1.25 0.22 24.62
N SER A 57 -2.28 0.96 25.01
CA SER A 57 -3.52 0.37 25.53
C SER A 57 -4.41 -0.16 24.40
N ASP A 58 -5.25 -1.12 24.74
CA ASP A 58 -6.25 -1.64 23.83
C ASP A 58 -7.38 -0.63 23.56
N LEU A 59 -8.13 -0.89 22.49
CA LEU A 59 -9.17 0.01 21.99
C LEU A 59 -10.25 0.30 23.07
N ASP A 60 -10.63 -0.73 23.81
CA ASP A 60 -11.69 -0.65 24.83
C ASP A 60 -11.26 0.23 26.01
N ASP A 61 -10.02 0.09 26.47
CA ASP A 61 -9.47 0.90 27.56
C ASP A 61 -9.37 2.38 27.14
N VAL A 62 -8.89 2.66 25.92
CA VAL A 62 -8.79 4.03 25.40
C VAL A 62 -10.18 4.66 25.20
N GLN A 63 -11.14 3.89 24.70
CA GLN A 63 -12.52 4.37 24.54
C GLN A 63 -13.16 4.67 25.89
N HIS A 64 -13.00 3.78 26.87
CA HIS A 64 -13.49 4.01 28.23
C HIS A 64 -12.90 5.29 28.84
N PHE A 65 -11.58 5.50 28.69
CA PHE A 65 -10.93 6.72 29.13
C PHE A 65 -11.53 7.97 28.48
N CYS A 66 -11.71 7.96 27.15
CA CYS A 66 -12.28 9.08 26.40
C CYS A 66 -13.73 9.40 26.81
N THR A 67 -14.53 8.40 27.16
CA THR A 67 -15.90 8.61 27.65
C THR A 67 -15.97 9.11 29.10
N THR A 68 -14.90 8.88 29.88
CA THR A 68 -14.85 9.20 31.31
C THR A 68 -14.24 10.58 31.57
N TYR A 69 -13.23 10.98 30.78
CA TYR A 69 -12.47 12.21 31.02
C TYR A 69 -12.60 13.21 29.88
N SER A 70 -12.86 14.48 30.24
CA SER A 70 -12.79 15.60 29.30
C SER A 70 -11.33 15.89 28.94
N LEU A 71 -11.06 16.00 27.64
CA LEU A 71 -9.74 16.37 27.12
C LEU A 71 -9.61 17.88 26.82
N ALA A 72 -10.67 18.67 27.02
CA ALA A 72 -10.68 20.11 26.74
C ALA A 72 -9.63 20.90 27.57
N GLU A 73 -9.34 20.44 28.79
CA GLU A 73 -8.33 21.04 29.65
C GLU A 73 -6.90 20.88 29.11
N LEU A 74 -6.61 19.79 28.40
CA LEU A 74 -5.32 19.62 27.72
C LEU A 74 -5.16 20.66 26.62
N TRP A 75 -6.24 20.98 25.89
CA TRP A 75 -6.25 22.07 24.92
C TRP A 75 -6.03 23.44 25.58
N ASN A 76 -6.71 23.73 26.69
CA ASN A 76 -6.45 24.97 27.42
C ASN A 76 -5.00 25.07 27.90
N PHE A 77 -4.39 23.98 28.32
CA PHE A 77 -2.96 23.96 28.65
C PHE A 77 -2.08 24.16 27.41
N PHE A 78 -2.44 23.55 26.27
CA PHE A 78 -1.78 23.74 24.99
C PHE A 78 -1.71 25.21 24.57
N LEU A 79 -2.82 25.96 24.72
CA LEU A 79 -2.89 27.38 24.37
C LEU A 79 -1.95 28.25 25.22
N ASN A 80 -1.73 27.87 26.48
CA ASN A 80 -0.98 28.67 27.44
C ASN A 80 0.49 28.28 27.56
N THR A 81 0.87 27.08 27.10
CA THR A 81 2.26 26.62 27.19
C THR A 81 3.14 27.20 26.08
N LYS A 82 4.37 27.62 26.46
CA LYS A 82 5.41 28.04 25.51
C LYS A 82 6.39 26.92 25.14
N LYS A 83 6.24 25.73 25.73
CA LYS A 83 7.16 24.61 25.52
C LYS A 83 6.63 23.67 24.45
N ASP A 84 7.31 23.61 23.31
CA ASP A 84 6.92 22.75 22.18
C ASP A 84 6.81 21.28 22.56
N LYS A 85 7.71 20.77 23.42
CA LYS A 85 7.62 19.39 23.94
C LYS A 85 6.23 19.06 24.50
N TYR A 86 5.64 19.99 25.26
CA TYR A 86 4.32 19.76 25.85
C TYR A 86 3.22 19.90 24.80
N LYS A 87 3.36 20.84 23.87
CA LYS A 87 2.45 20.98 22.74
C LYS A 87 2.38 19.69 21.93
N ILE A 88 3.53 19.10 21.61
CA ILE A 88 3.65 17.83 20.87
C ILE A 88 2.94 16.70 21.63
N GLN A 89 3.24 16.52 22.92
CA GLN A 89 2.60 15.47 23.73
C GLN A 89 1.07 15.63 23.79
N ILE A 90 0.58 16.85 23.96
CA ILE A 90 -0.87 17.12 23.99
C ILE A 90 -1.48 16.82 22.62
N LEU A 91 -0.90 17.31 21.53
CA LEU A 91 -1.42 17.05 20.18
C LEU A 91 -1.39 15.56 19.85
N LYS A 92 -0.40 14.81 20.33
CA LYS A 92 -0.35 13.35 20.17
C LYS A 92 -1.53 12.66 20.87
N ILE A 93 -1.80 13.04 22.12
CA ILE A 93 -2.96 12.55 22.88
C ILE A 93 -4.27 12.91 22.14
N LEU A 94 -4.40 14.16 21.70
CA LEU A 94 -5.60 14.62 20.99
C LEU A 94 -5.76 13.91 19.63
N CYS A 95 -4.69 13.71 18.88
CA CYS A 95 -4.70 12.99 17.60
C CYS A 95 -5.26 11.57 17.78
N ASN A 96 -4.75 10.84 18.76
CA ASN A 96 -5.24 9.50 19.08
C ASN A 96 -6.70 9.56 19.54
N ALA A 97 -7.06 10.47 20.43
CA ALA A 97 -8.41 10.60 20.96
C ALA A 97 -9.48 10.99 19.92
N ILE A 98 -9.11 11.78 18.91
CA ILE A 98 -9.99 12.17 17.79
C ILE A 98 -10.53 10.91 17.10
N ASN A 99 -9.68 9.92 16.82
CA ASN A 99 -10.06 8.68 16.12
C ASN A 99 -11.17 7.88 16.83
N TYR A 100 -11.43 8.16 18.11
CA TYR A 100 -12.50 7.53 18.90
C TYR A 100 -13.82 8.32 18.92
N LYS A 101 -13.95 9.38 18.11
CA LYS A 101 -15.15 10.24 18.02
C LYS A 101 -15.61 10.78 19.38
N ASN A 102 -14.66 11.13 20.26
CA ASN A 102 -14.98 11.69 21.56
C ASN A 102 -15.73 13.03 21.39
N GLU A 103 -16.99 13.10 21.83
CA GLU A 103 -17.84 14.29 21.69
C GLU A 103 -17.24 15.53 22.37
N SER A 104 -16.44 15.34 23.43
CA SER A 104 -15.74 16.43 24.12
C SER A 104 -14.69 17.12 23.26
N LEU A 105 -14.30 16.53 22.12
CA LEU A 105 -13.34 17.10 21.15
C LEU A 105 -14.01 17.78 19.96
N SER A 106 -15.34 17.89 19.93
CA SER A 106 -16.08 18.61 18.87
C SER A 106 -15.60 20.06 18.68
N PHE A 107 -15.11 20.71 19.74
CA PHE A 107 -14.54 22.06 19.66
C PHE A 107 -13.27 22.13 18.78
N LEU A 108 -12.55 21.03 18.57
CA LEU A 108 -11.36 21.01 17.71
C LEU A 108 -11.68 21.25 16.22
N GLN A 109 -12.95 21.15 15.85
CA GLN A 109 -13.43 21.38 14.49
C GLN A 109 -13.78 22.86 14.23
N GLN A 110 -13.69 23.72 15.26
CA GLN A 110 -13.96 25.15 15.12
C GLN A 110 -12.87 25.84 14.30
N SER A 111 -13.25 26.83 13.49
CA SER A 111 -12.35 27.60 12.63
C SER A 111 -11.16 28.19 13.39
N GLU A 112 -11.39 28.73 14.58
CA GLU A 112 -10.36 29.35 15.42
C GLU A 112 -9.31 28.34 15.88
N VAL A 113 -9.73 27.08 16.13
CA VAL A 113 -8.82 26.00 16.48
C VAL A 113 -8.01 25.56 15.26
N ILE A 114 -8.67 25.42 14.11
CA ILE A 114 -8.00 25.09 12.85
C ILE A 114 -6.94 26.15 12.50
N ASP A 115 -7.25 27.43 12.69
CA ASP A 115 -6.30 28.52 12.43
C ASP A 115 -5.04 28.40 13.30
N ILE A 116 -5.20 28.01 14.57
CA ILE A 116 -4.08 27.77 15.49
C ILE A 116 -3.25 26.58 15.01
N LEU A 117 -3.89 25.50 14.56
CA LEU A 117 -3.19 24.34 14.01
C LEU A 117 -2.44 24.71 12.72
N LEU A 118 -3.05 25.47 11.81
CA LEU A 118 -2.40 25.98 10.60
C LEU A 118 -1.19 26.89 10.91
N GLN A 119 -1.24 27.66 12.00
CA GLN A 119 -0.10 28.45 12.46
C GLN A 119 1.05 27.56 12.97
N ASN A 120 0.75 26.43 13.62
CA ASN A 120 1.80 25.51 14.07
C ASN A 120 2.55 24.85 12.90
N LEU A 121 1.92 24.69 11.74
CA LEU A 121 2.60 24.22 10.52
C LEU A 121 3.66 25.20 9.99
N LYS A 122 3.65 26.45 10.46
CA LYS A 122 4.67 27.46 10.15
C LYS A 122 5.76 27.53 11.23
N ALA A 123 5.71 26.67 12.24
CA ALA A 123 6.72 26.62 13.28
C ALA A 123 8.03 26.04 12.74
N SER A 124 9.15 26.41 13.35
CA SER A 124 10.46 25.84 13.01
C SER A 124 10.68 24.42 13.57
N ASN A 125 9.74 23.92 14.36
CA ASN A 125 9.84 22.63 15.03
C ASN A 125 9.15 21.56 14.21
N GLU A 126 9.94 20.64 13.64
CA GLU A 126 9.48 19.59 12.73
C GLU A 126 8.51 18.62 13.39
N ASP A 127 8.82 18.13 14.60
CA ASP A 127 7.95 17.23 15.36
C ASP A 127 6.58 17.85 15.65
N LEU A 128 6.57 19.16 15.94
CA LEU A 128 5.33 19.90 16.16
C LEU A 128 4.51 20.02 14.87
N CYS A 129 5.16 20.26 13.73
CA CYS A 129 4.51 20.31 12.44
C CYS A 129 3.92 18.94 12.06
N ASP A 130 4.69 17.87 12.25
CA ASP A 130 4.30 16.50 11.91
C ASP A 130 3.05 16.07 12.71
N ILE A 131 3.08 16.22 14.03
CA ILE A 131 1.92 15.84 14.84
C ILE A 131 0.71 16.76 14.59
N THR A 132 0.93 18.03 14.22
CA THR A 132 -0.15 18.94 13.82
C THR A 132 -0.80 18.47 12.53
N LEU A 133 -0.02 18.03 11.53
CA LEU A 133 -0.55 17.39 10.31
C LEU A 133 -1.36 16.14 10.66
N GLY A 134 -0.87 15.31 11.58
CA GLY A 134 -1.59 14.14 12.09
C GLY A 134 -2.96 14.51 12.66
N VAL A 135 -3.02 15.53 13.53
CA VAL A 135 -4.29 16.02 14.09
C VAL A 135 -5.24 16.53 12.99
N LEU A 136 -4.75 17.38 12.08
CA LEU A 136 -5.58 17.92 10.99
C LEU A 136 -6.11 16.81 10.08
N SER A 137 -5.27 15.82 9.75
CA SER A 137 -5.66 14.64 8.99
C SER A 137 -6.75 13.85 9.71
N SER A 138 -6.59 13.56 11.00
CA SER A 138 -7.61 12.85 11.80
C SER A 138 -8.93 13.61 11.87
N LEU A 139 -8.89 14.95 11.96
CA LEU A 139 -10.10 15.78 11.91
C LEU A 139 -10.81 15.69 10.56
N CYS A 140 -10.07 15.74 9.44
CA CYS A 140 -10.64 15.60 8.09
C CYS A 140 -11.30 14.23 7.87
N THR A 141 -10.71 13.17 8.43
CA THR A 141 -11.28 11.80 8.36
C THR A 141 -12.67 11.73 9.02
N ILE A 142 -12.88 12.48 10.10
CA ILE A 142 -14.14 12.48 10.86
C ILE A 142 -15.14 13.46 10.29
N ASN A 143 -14.69 14.64 9.88
CA ASN A 143 -15.53 15.69 9.32
C ASN A 143 -14.90 16.26 8.05
N LYS A 144 -15.40 15.79 6.90
CA LYS A 144 -14.97 16.25 5.57
C LYS A 144 -15.32 17.70 5.29
N GLU A 145 -16.27 18.30 6.02
CA GLU A 145 -16.66 19.70 5.83
C GLU A 145 -15.55 20.70 6.22
N ILE A 146 -14.52 20.22 6.93
CA ILE A 146 -13.33 21.03 7.28
C ILE A 146 -12.40 21.22 6.06
N ILE A 147 -12.41 20.29 5.11
CA ILE A 147 -11.47 20.28 3.98
C ILE A 147 -11.59 21.56 3.12
N PRO A 148 -12.79 22.03 2.70
CA PRO A 148 -12.91 23.29 1.97
C PRO A 148 -12.32 24.50 2.73
N TYR A 149 -12.48 24.53 4.07
CA TYR A 149 -11.91 25.58 4.89
C TYR A 149 -10.38 25.53 4.89
N LEU A 150 -9.78 24.35 5.00
CA LEU A 150 -8.33 24.18 4.96
C LEU A 150 -7.73 24.60 3.62
N LEU A 151 -8.36 24.18 2.51
CA LEU A 151 -7.95 24.56 1.15
C LEU A 151 -7.98 26.08 0.98
N SER A 152 -9.05 26.74 1.45
CA SER A 152 -9.21 28.20 1.38
C SER A 152 -8.25 28.98 2.28
N ASN A 153 -7.69 28.35 3.33
CA ASN A 153 -6.81 28.98 4.31
C ASN A 153 -5.33 28.57 4.16
N GLY A 154 -4.95 28.11 2.98
CA GLY A 154 -3.54 27.99 2.58
C GLY A 154 -2.83 26.74 3.08
N ILE A 155 -3.56 25.66 3.41
CA ILE A 155 -2.95 24.36 3.77
C ILE A 155 -1.98 23.87 2.68
N ILE A 156 -2.32 24.06 1.41
CA ILE A 156 -1.50 23.68 0.25
C ILE A 156 -0.10 24.33 0.34
N ASN A 157 -0.03 25.63 0.65
CA ASN A 157 1.23 26.35 0.75
C ASN A 157 2.07 25.84 1.93
N SER A 158 1.44 25.51 3.06
CA SER A 158 2.12 24.90 4.19
C SER A 158 2.67 23.52 3.80
N MET A 159 1.88 22.70 3.10
CA MET A 159 2.29 21.36 2.68
C MET A 159 3.47 21.39 1.70
N LYS A 160 3.54 22.34 0.76
CA LYS A 160 4.70 22.46 -0.16
C LYS A 160 6.04 22.61 0.57
N LEU A 161 6.04 23.07 1.82
CA LEU A 161 7.25 23.25 2.64
C LEU A 161 7.54 22.07 3.58
N LEU A 162 6.66 21.07 3.65
CA LEU A 162 6.63 20.03 4.69
C LEU A 162 6.61 18.60 4.11
N SER A 163 7.09 18.41 2.88
CA SER A 163 6.97 17.14 2.15
C SER A 163 7.72 15.96 2.78
N THR A 164 8.59 16.21 3.75
CA THR A 164 9.37 15.17 4.45
C THR A 164 8.66 14.62 5.69
N LEU A 165 7.49 15.12 6.06
CA LEU A 165 6.83 14.73 7.31
C LEU A 165 6.08 13.38 7.17
N LEU A 166 5.96 12.64 8.28
CA LEU A 166 5.35 11.32 8.34
C LEU A 166 3.85 11.35 7.99
N TYR A 167 3.12 12.34 8.51
CA TYR A 167 1.66 12.47 8.30
C TYR A 167 1.29 13.23 7.00
N PHE A 168 2.28 13.58 6.19
CA PHE A 168 2.08 14.35 4.96
C PHE A 168 1.14 13.63 3.98
N GLY A 169 1.40 12.36 3.70
CA GLY A 169 0.61 11.54 2.79
C GLY A 169 -0.85 11.37 3.25
N SER A 170 -1.06 11.08 4.55
CA SER A 170 -2.40 10.92 5.13
C SER A 170 -3.25 12.18 4.98
N MET A 171 -2.64 13.35 5.22
CA MET A 171 -3.30 14.64 5.02
C MET A 171 -3.65 14.85 3.54
N LEU A 172 -2.74 14.53 2.64
CA LEU A 172 -2.95 14.69 1.20
C LEU A 172 -4.11 13.82 0.68
N VAL A 173 -4.21 12.57 1.13
CA VAL A 173 -5.32 11.66 0.80
C VAL A 173 -6.66 12.26 1.21
N ASN A 174 -6.74 12.88 2.38
CA ASN A 174 -7.95 13.56 2.82
C ASN A 174 -8.29 14.76 1.92
N LEU A 175 -7.32 15.60 1.59
CA LEU A 175 -7.54 16.77 0.71
C LEU A 175 -8.01 16.36 -0.69
N ALA A 176 -7.50 15.25 -1.23
CA ALA A 176 -7.89 14.74 -2.55
C ALA A 176 -9.36 14.30 -2.66
N THR A 177 -10.07 14.18 -1.54
CA THR A 177 -11.51 13.84 -1.54
C THR A 177 -12.42 14.99 -1.93
N VAL A 178 -11.96 16.24 -1.83
CA VAL A 178 -12.72 17.44 -2.21
C VAL A 178 -12.06 18.03 -3.45
N GLN A 179 -12.55 17.58 -4.60
CA GLN A 179 -11.96 17.88 -5.90
C GLN A 179 -12.59 19.13 -6.52
N GLY A 180 -11.82 19.85 -7.33
CA GLY A 180 -12.18 21.15 -7.91
C GLY A 180 -10.94 21.94 -8.33
N GLU A 181 -10.88 23.23 -8.00
CA GLU A 181 -9.85 24.17 -8.46
C GLU A 181 -8.40 23.80 -8.06
N HIS A 182 -8.21 22.91 -7.09
CA HIS A 182 -6.89 22.55 -6.55
C HIS A 182 -6.27 21.27 -7.14
N VAL A 183 -6.83 20.71 -8.22
CA VAL A 183 -6.39 19.40 -8.74
C VAL A 183 -4.89 19.36 -9.06
N PHE A 184 -4.36 20.41 -9.68
CA PHE A 184 -2.94 20.47 -10.05
C PHE A 184 -2.01 20.69 -8.86
N ASP A 185 -2.47 21.42 -7.83
CA ASP A 185 -1.73 21.54 -6.58
C ASP A 185 -1.64 20.18 -5.86
N LEU A 186 -2.72 19.40 -5.89
CA LEU A 186 -2.74 18.07 -5.29
C LEU A 186 -1.84 17.09 -6.04
N ILE A 187 -1.77 17.17 -7.39
CA ILE A 187 -0.81 16.38 -8.18
C ILE A 187 0.63 16.78 -7.85
N GLU A 188 0.91 18.08 -7.73
CA GLU A 188 2.24 18.57 -7.34
C GLU A 188 2.64 18.05 -5.95
N LEU A 189 1.74 18.11 -4.97
CA LEU A 189 1.99 17.58 -3.61
C LEU A 189 2.16 16.05 -3.61
N ALA A 190 1.36 15.32 -4.38
CA ALA A 190 1.51 13.87 -4.53
C ALA A 190 2.86 13.49 -5.16
N SER A 191 3.36 14.33 -6.07
CA SER A 191 4.69 14.16 -6.67
C SER A 191 5.82 14.41 -5.67
N LEU A 192 5.59 15.20 -4.61
CA LEU A 192 6.54 15.30 -3.50
C LEU A 192 6.47 14.07 -2.59
N CYS A 193 5.28 13.48 -2.40
CA CYS A 193 5.11 12.23 -1.64
C CYS A 193 5.81 11.05 -2.30
N ILE A 194 5.77 10.95 -3.63
CA ILE A 194 6.25 9.76 -4.34
C ILE A 194 7.76 9.55 -4.16
N VAL A 195 8.53 10.64 -4.04
CA VAL A 195 9.99 10.61 -3.81
C VAL A 195 10.38 10.64 -2.32
N SER A 196 9.42 10.44 -1.41
CA SER A 196 9.65 10.49 0.03
C SER A 196 10.37 9.23 0.55
N ASP A 197 11.23 9.41 1.55
CA ASP A 197 11.87 8.30 2.28
C ASP A 197 10.86 7.49 3.13
N TYR A 198 9.65 8.03 3.36
CA TYR A 198 8.58 7.36 4.09
C TYR A 198 7.67 6.59 3.13
N SER A 199 7.65 5.27 3.23
CA SER A 199 6.81 4.40 2.40
C SER A 199 5.31 4.70 2.52
N SER A 200 4.85 5.18 3.67
CA SER A 200 3.47 5.64 3.88
C SER A 200 3.11 6.84 2.99
N ASN A 201 4.05 7.75 2.74
CA ASN A 201 3.86 8.89 1.85
C ASN A 201 3.81 8.43 0.39
N VAL A 202 4.73 7.55 -0.01
CA VAL A 202 4.75 6.95 -1.36
C VAL A 202 3.41 6.27 -1.67
N LYS A 203 2.93 5.42 -0.76
CA LYS A 203 1.61 4.78 -0.86
C LYS A 203 0.48 5.81 -1.01
N SER A 204 0.52 6.86 -0.20
CA SER A 204 -0.48 7.93 -0.24
C SER A 204 -0.47 8.68 -1.57
N ALA A 205 0.71 8.88 -2.20
CA ALA A 205 0.83 9.50 -3.52
C ALA A 205 0.04 8.71 -4.57
N PHE A 206 0.27 7.41 -4.63
CA PHE A 206 -0.42 6.51 -5.57
C PHE A 206 -1.93 6.45 -5.30
N THR A 207 -2.33 6.44 -4.02
CA THR A 207 -3.76 6.52 -3.63
C THR A 207 -4.40 7.80 -4.16
N VAL A 208 -3.72 8.96 -4.00
CA VAL A 208 -4.21 10.25 -4.48
C VAL A 208 -4.30 10.28 -5.99
N PHE A 209 -3.27 9.81 -6.71
CA PHE A 209 -3.30 9.72 -8.17
C PHE A 209 -4.48 8.87 -8.65
N GLY A 210 -4.74 7.72 -8.02
CA GLY A 210 -5.88 6.87 -8.37
C GLY A 210 -7.23 7.53 -8.11
N GLN A 211 -7.35 8.25 -6.98
CA GLN A 211 -8.57 9.03 -6.67
C GLN A 211 -8.81 10.13 -7.71
N LEU A 212 -7.78 10.86 -8.11
CA LEU A 212 -7.90 11.91 -9.12
C LEU A 212 -8.26 11.33 -10.49
N LEU A 213 -7.61 10.24 -10.92
CA LEU A 213 -7.90 9.61 -12.21
C LEU A 213 -9.34 9.06 -12.30
N SER A 214 -9.85 8.50 -11.21
CA SER A 214 -11.21 7.92 -11.17
C SER A 214 -12.34 8.94 -11.10
N SER A 215 -12.02 10.22 -10.85
CA SER A 215 -13.02 11.24 -10.54
C SER A 215 -13.25 12.28 -11.65
N TYR A 216 -12.44 12.25 -12.72
CA TYR A 216 -12.62 13.12 -13.89
C TYR A 216 -13.01 12.29 -15.10
N GLU A 217 -13.97 12.77 -15.87
CA GLU A 217 -14.33 12.25 -17.20
C GLU A 217 -14.14 13.38 -18.23
N ASN A 218 -13.69 13.08 -19.45
CA ASN A 218 -13.45 14.01 -20.61
C ASN A 218 -12.06 14.68 -20.70
N ASP A 219 -11.92 15.77 -21.48
CA ASP A 219 -10.64 16.38 -21.89
C ASP A 219 -9.71 16.81 -20.73
N ASP A 220 -10.27 17.18 -19.58
CA ASP A 220 -9.48 17.49 -18.36
C ASP A 220 -8.76 16.25 -17.80
N LEU A 221 -9.35 15.05 -17.99
CA LEU A 221 -8.73 13.78 -17.61
C LEU A 221 -7.46 13.52 -18.40
N LEU A 222 -7.39 13.91 -19.67
CA LEU A 222 -6.19 13.70 -20.50
C LEU A 222 -5.01 14.50 -19.94
N VAL A 223 -5.23 15.77 -19.61
CA VAL A 223 -4.19 16.65 -19.04
C VAL A 223 -3.74 16.16 -17.65
N ILE A 224 -4.68 15.70 -16.83
CA ILE A 224 -4.37 15.11 -15.52
C ILE A 224 -3.58 13.81 -15.69
N LYS A 225 -4.00 12.91 -16.59
CA LYS A 225 -3.28 11.67 -16.95
C LYS A 225 -1.85 12.00 -17.37
N GLU A 226 -1.65 12.88 -18.34
CA GLU A 226 -0.31 13.26 -18.82
C GLU A 226 0.61 13.79 -17.71
N ARG A 227 0.08 14.61 -16.81
CA ARG A 227 0.84 15.18 -15.69
C ARG A 227 1.25 14.12 -14.68
N ILE A 228 0.29 13.33 -14.20
CA ILE A 228 0.53 12.22 -13.26
C ILE A 228 1.56 11.25 -13.85
N MET A 229 1.42 10.92 -15.13
CA MET A 229 2.33 10.00 -15.81
C MET A 229 3.77 10.54 -15.89
N LYS A 230 3.93 11.83 -16.19
CA LYS A 230 5.27 12.47 -16.16
C LYS A 230 5.94 12.33 -14.79
N ASP A 231 5.22 12.58 -13.71
CA ASP A 231 5.78 12.57 -12.36
C ASP A 231 6.12 11.14 -11.89
N ILE A 232 5.27 10.18 -12.25
CA ILE A 232 5.53 8.75 -12.02
C ILE A 232 6.75 8.28 -12.83
N ASN A 233 6.89 8.68 -14.10
CA ASN A 233 8.06 8.35 -14.91
C ASN A 233 9.36 8.90 -14.31
N ALA A 234 9.32 10.13 -13.79
CA ALA A 234 10.46 10.73 -13.10
C ALA A 234 10.83 9.95 -11.83
N TYR A 235 9.81 9.51 -11.07
CA TYR A 235 10.01 8.65 -9.92
C TYR A 235 10.67 7.33 -10.33
N ILE A 236 10.06 6.60 -11.26
CA ILE A 236 10.54 5.30 -11.73
C ILE A 236 11.98 5.31 -12.22
N ASN A 237 12.38 6.32 -12.98
CA ASN A 237 13.76 6.41 -13.46
C ASN A 237 14.77 6.56 -12.31
N ASN A 238 14.32 6.96 -11.11
CA ASN A 238 15.09 6.98 -9.88
C ASN A 238 14.89 5.72 -9.00
N ILE A 239 13.96 4.80 -9.35
CA ILE A 239 13.67 3.53 -8.64
C ILE A 239 14.73 2.44 -8.93
N SER A 240 16.01 2.78 -9.05
CA SER A 240 17.05 1.75 -9.02
C SER A 240 17.18 1.08 -7.63
N GLU A 241 16.42 1.53 -6.62
CA GLU A 241 16.62 1.17 -5.20
C GLU A 241 15.35 0.73 -4.44
N ILE A 242 14.17 0.63 -5.07
CA ILE A 242 12.95 0.29 -4.30
C ILE A 242 12.85 -1.20 -4.01
N SER A 243 13.17 -1.49 -2.76
CA SER A 243 12.91 -2.71 -2.02
C SER A 243 11.58 -2.69 -1.25
N ASP A 244 10.67 -1.75 -1.51
CA ASP A 244 9.38 -1.68 -0.79
C ASP A 244 8.22 -2.29 -1.61
N SER A 245 7.77 -3.47 -1.19
CA SER A 245 6.65 -4.21 -1.80
C SER A 245 5.31 -3.48 -1.71
N SER A 246 5.15 -2.57 -0.74
CA SER A 246 3.91 -1.82 -0.56
C SER A 246 3.76 -0.70 -1.59
N ALA A 247 4.85 -0.02 -1.95
CA ALA A 247 4.86 1.00 -3.00
C ALA A 247 4.63 0.38 -4.38
N ALA A 248 5.25 -0.77 -4.65
CA ALA A 248 5.04 -1.52 -5.89
C ALA A 248 3.55 -1.91 -6.06
N LYS A 249 2.91 -2.39 -5.00
CA LYS A 249 1.48 -2.74 -5.02
C LYS A 249 0.58 -1.54 -5.39
N GLU A 250 0.85 -0.39 -4.81
CA GLU A 250 0.03 0.81 -5.07
C GLU A 250 0.29 1.38 -6.47
N PHE A 251 1.52 1.28 -6.96
CA PHE A 251 1.84 1.55 -8.37
C PHE A 251 1.06 0.62 -9.31
N PHE A 252 1.00 -0.68 -8.99
CA PHE A 252 0.25 -1.65 -9.77
C PHE A 252 -1.27 -1.40 -9.76
N LEU A 253 -1.83 -1.04 -8.60
CA LEU A 253 -3.23 -0.60 -8.49
C LEU A 253 -3.48 0.65 -9.33
N LEU A 254 -2.56 1.61 -9.30
CA LEU A 254 -2.68 2.81 -10.12
C LEU A 254 -2.70 2.49 -11.61
N LEU A 255 -1.80 1.62 -12.08
CA LEU A 255 -1.76 1.20 -13.48
C LEU A 255 -3.07 0.54 -13.94
N SER A 256 -3.78 -0.18 -13.05
CA SER A 256 -5.08 -0.78 -13.37
C SER A 256 -6.21 0.24 -13.62
N LEU A 257 -6.00 1.51 -13.29
CA LEU A 257 -6.97 2.60 -13.53
C LEU A 257 -6.81 3.25 -14.90
N PHE A 258 -5.78 2.87 -15.68
CA PHE A 258 -5.60 3.37 -17.03
C PHE A 258 -6.31 2.46 -18.04
N ASP A 259 -7.01 3.07 -19.01
CA ASP A 259 -7.59 2.33 -20.14
C ASP A 259 -6.48 1.79 -21.07
N GLU A 260 -5.38 2.53 -21.16
CA GLU A 260 -4.18 2.12 -21.87
C GLU A 260 -2.90 2.42 -21.08
N ILE A 261 -1.99 1.46 -20.98
CA ILE A 261 -0.65 1.69 -20.40
C ILE A 261 0.29 2.23 -21.48
N PRO A 262 0.95 3.37 -21.25
CA PRO A 262 1.98 3.83 -22.17
C PRO A 262 3.13 2.81 -22.27
N PRO A 263 3.63 2.51 -23.49
CA PRO A 263 4.67 1.50 -23.74
C PRO A 263 5.92 1.60 -22.84
N GLU A 264 6.30 2.81 -22.42
CA GLU A 264 7.42 3.05 -21.52
C GLU A 264 7.29 2.33 -20.16
N TYR A 265 6.07 2.09 -19.66
CA TYR A 265 5.85 1.44 -18.37
C TYR A 265 6.00 -0.09 -18.41
N SER A 266 5.99 -0.73 -19.58
CA SER A 266 6.29 -2.17 -19.66
C SER A 266 7.71 -2.48 -19.17
N LEU A 267 8.65 -1.59 -19.51
CA LEU A 267 10.04 -1.68 -19.07
C LEU A 267 10.16 -1.41 -17.57
N VAL A 268 9.34 -0.51 -17.04
CA VAL A 268 9.26 -0.15 -15.63
C VAL A 268 8.75 -1.30 -14.79
N ILE A 269 7.63 -1.89 -15.18
CA ILE A 269 7.02 -3.03 -14.48
C ILE A 269 8.05 -4.16 -14.38
N SER A 270 8.77 -4.42 -15.48
CA SER A 270 9.87 -5.39 -15.50
C SER A 270 11.00 -5.01 -14.54
N THR A 271 11.41 -3.75 -14.50
CA THR A 271 12.44 -3.23 -13.57
C THR A 271 12.00 -3.34 -12.10
N ILE A 272 10.77 -2.96 -11.77
CA ILE A 272 10.23 -3.03 -10.40
C ILE A 272 10.18 -4.49 -9.95
N ILE A 273 9.65 -5.38 -10.78
CA ILE A 273 9.60 -6.82 -10.49
C ILE A 273 11.01 -7.38 -10.25
N ASN A 274 11.99 -6.99 -11.07
CA ASN A 274 13.37 -7.39 -10.90
C ASN A 274 14.02 -6.81 -9.62
N ASN A 275 13.64 -5.61 -9.20
CA ASN A 275 14.16 -4.95 -8.00
C ASN A 275 13.49 -5.45 -6.71
N CYS A 276 12.24 -5.95 -6.78
CA CYS A 276 11.58 -6.64 -5.68
C CYS A 276 12.23 -7.99 -5.33
N PHE A 277 13.31 -8.38 -6.02
CA PHE A 277 14.01 -9.65 -5.84
C PHE A 277 14.82 -9.75 -4.54
N GLU A 278 15.19 -8.62 -3.92
CA GLU A 278 15.87 -8.63 -2.61
C GLU A 278 14.90 -8.85 -1.43
N LEU A 279 13.60 -9.04 -1.72
CA LEU A 279 12.55 -9.12 -0.71
C LEU A 279 12.26 -10.56 -0.26
N ASP A 280 11.54 -10.68 0.85
CA ASP A 280 11.04 -11.97 1.29
C ASP A 280 10.09 -12.61 0.26
N GLU A 281 9.92 -13.92 0.39
CA GLU A 281 9.19 -14.77 -0.54
C GLU A 281 7.71 -14.37 -0.73
N GLU A 282 7.07 -13.80 0.31
CA GLU A 282 5.67 -13.34 0.24
C GLU A 282 5.55 -12.09 -0.64
N ASN A 283 6.52 -11.19 -0.53
CA ASN A 283 6.59 -9.97 -1.31
C ASN A 283 6.90 -10.22 -2.78
N ILE A 284 7.80 -11.17 -3.08
CA ILE A 284 8.07 -11.62 -4.45
C ILE A 284 6.80 -12.19 -5.09
N SER A 285 6.05 -13.01 -4.36
CA SER A 285 4.77 -13.58 -4.84
C SER A 285 3.78 -12.51 -5.26
N LYS A 286 3.57 -11.49 -4.41
CA LYS A 286 2.65 -10.38 -4.69
C LYS A 286 3.10 -9.56 -5.90
N ALA A 287 4.41 -9.30 -6.04
CA ALA A 287 4.95 -8.53 -7.16
C ALA A 287 4.75 -9.26 -8.49
N ILE A 288 5.01 -10.57 -8.54
CA ILE A 288 4.82 -11.40 -9.74
C ILE A 288 3.35 -11.46 -10.12
N LYS A 289 2.48 -11.73 -9.16
CA LYS A 289 1.03 -11.79 -9.41
C LYS A 289 0.52 -10.48 -10.00
N SER A 290 0.89 -9.37 -9.38
CA SER A 290 0.49 -8.03 -9.85
C SER A 290 1.06 -7.74 -11.23
N GLY A 291 2.31 -8.12 -11.49
CA GLY A 291 2.94 -8.02 -12.81
C GLY A 291 2.19 -8.80 -13.89
N ILE A 292 1.82 -10.05 -13.59
CA ILE A 292 1.04 -10.92 -14.48
C ILE A 292 -0.35 -10.33 -14.73
N GLU A 293 -1.03 -9.82 -13.69
CA GLU A 293 -2.34 -9.19 -13.82
C GLU A 293 -2.30 -7.97 -14.74
N ILE A 294 -1.30 -7.10 -14.55
CA ILE A 294 -1.10 -5.92 -15.43
C ILE A 294 -0.80 -6.36 -16.85
N PHE A 295 0.13 -7.29 -17.02
CA PHE A 295 0.47 -7.79 -18.35
C PHE A 295 -0.75 -8.37 -19.06
N ASN A 296 -1.56 -9.16 -18.37
CA ASN A 296 -2.78 -9.72 -18.92
C ASN A 296 -3.80 -8.63 -19.29
N HIS A 297 -3.92 -7.58 -18.49
CA HIS A 297 -4.85 -6.50 -18.73
C HIS A 297 -4.49 -5.68 -19.97
N PHE A 298 -3.18 -5.49 -20.23
CA PHE A 298 -2.68 -4.60 -21.28
C PHE A 298 -1.91 -5.32 -22.40
N TYR A 299 -2.00 -6.65 -22.49
CA TYR A 299 -1.20 -7.46 -23.41
C TYR A 299 -1.18 -6.93 -24.85
N ASP A 300 -2.36 -6.56 -25.37
CA ASP A 300 -2.52 -6.12 -26.75
C ASP A 300 -1.93 -4.72 -27.02
N GLN A 301 -1.59 -3.99 -25.97
CA GLN A 301 -1.05 -2.64 -26.01
C GLN A 301 0.46 -2.59 -25.71
N PHE A 302 1.02 -3.68 -25.18
CA PHE A 302 2.45 -3.74 -24.91
C PHE A 302 3.24 -3.76 -26.23
N PRO A 303 4.33 -2.97 -26.35
CA PRO A 303 5.25 -3.12 -27.45
C PRO A 303 5.87 -4.54 -27.38
N LEU A 304 6.13 -5.15 -28.54
CA LEU A 304 6.71 -6.50 -28.61
C LEU A 304 7.98 -6.64 -27.75
N GLU A 305 8.83 -5.61 -27.73
CA GLU A 305 10.04 -5.56 -26.89
C GLU A 305 9.71 -5.60 -25.39
N GLY A 306 8.66 -4.91 -24.95
CA GLY A 306 8.16 -4.94 -23.58
C GLY A 306 7.61 -6.31 -23.20
N CYS A 307 6.90 -6.97 -24.12
CA CYS A 307 6.44 -8.34 -23.96
C CYS A 307 7.61 -9.31 -23.74
N SER A 308 8.61 -9.26 -24.63
CA SER A 308 9.80 -10.10 -24.53
C SER A 308 10.56 -9.91 -23.22
N LYS A 309 10.76 -8.66 -22.78
CA LYS A 309 11.47 -8.36 -21.53
C LYS A 309 10.71 -8.86 -20.29
N PHE A 310 9.38 -8.77 -20.32
CA PHE A 310 8.56 -9.30 -19.23
C PHE A 310 8.69 -10.83 -19.14
N TYR A 311 8.60 -11.54 -20.27
CA TYR A 311 8.83 -12.99 -20.32
C TYR A 311 10.23 -13.37 -19.81
N GLU A 312 11.27 -12.68 -20.26
CA GLU A 312 12.64 -12.91 -19.80
C GLU A 312 12.74 -12.74 -18.27
N THR A 313 12.13 -11.68 -17.73
CA THR A 313 12.13 -11.38 -16.29
C THR A 313 11.47 -12.50 -15.48
N ILE A 314 10.25 -12.93 -15.85
CA ILE A 314 9.55 -14.00 -15.12
C ILE A 314 10.28 -15.34 -15.23
N LEU A 315 10.93 -15.62 -16.37
CA LEU A 315 11.70 -16.83 -16.58
C LEU A 315 12.97 -16.84 -15.73
N ILE A 316 13.70 -15.72 -15.62
CA ILE A 316 14.86 -15.58 -14.73
C ILE A 316 14.46 -15.82 -13.28
N MET A 317 13.30 -15.32 -12.86
CA MET A 317 12.84 -15.43 -11.48
C MET A 317 12.30 -16.81 -11.12
N TYR A 318 11.76 -17.56 -12.07
CA TYR A 318 11.01 -18.80 -11.86
C TYR A 318 11.61 -19.76 -10.83
N ASP A 319 12.92 -20.02 -10.91
CA ASP A 319 13.59 -21.04 -10.09
C ASP A 319 13.64 -20.69 -8.60
N LYS A 320 13.40 -19.41 -8.27
CA LYS A 320 13.54 -18.86 -6.91
C LYS A 320 12.21 -18.74 -6.17
N LEU A 321 11.12 -19.18 -6.80
CA LEU A 321 9.75 -18.98 -6.32
C LEU A 321 9.19 -20.24 -5.67
N ASN A 322 8.23 -20.07 -4.76
CA ASN A 322 7.41 -21.20 -4.31
C ASN A 322 6.51 -21.74 -5.41
N ILE A 323 6.03 -22.95 -5.17
CA ILE A 323 5.14 -23.69 -6.06
C ILE A 323 3.89 -22.90 -6.47
N ARG A 324 3.33 -22.09 -5.56
CA ARG A 324 2.14 -21.28 -5.86
C ARG A 324 2.43 -20.22 -6.93
N CYS A 325 3.55 -19.51 -6.81
CA CYS A 325 3.94 -18.52 -7.82
C CYS A 325 4.36 -19.17 -9.13
N LYS A 326 5.03 -20.32 -9.07
CA LYS A 326 5.37 -21.10 -10.27
C LYS A 326 4.11 -21.53 -11.02
N HIS A 327 3.07 -21.93 -10.30
CA HIS A 327 1.76 -22.25 -10.87
C HIS A 327 1.12 -21.04 -11.56
N GLU A 328 1.13 -19.86 -10.91
CA GLU A 328 0.64 -18.61 -11.53
C GLU A 328 1.43 -18.24 -12.81
N ILE A 329 2.75 -18.42 -12.82
CA ILE A 329 3.59 -18.21 -14.01
C ILE A 329 3.24 -19.23 -15.11
N ALA A 330 3.09 -20.51 -14.77
CA ALA A 330 2.72 -21.53 -15.73
C ALA A 330 1.36 -21.22 -16.37
N GLN A 331 0.36 -20.87 -15.55
CA GLN A 331 -0.96 -20.45 -16.01
C GLN A 331 -0.90 -19.21 -16.91
N PHE A 332 -0.02 -18.25 -16.60
CA PHE A 332 0.21 -17.08 -17.43
C PHE A 332 0.82 -17.44 -18.79
N LEU A 333 1.89 -18.26 -18.79
CA LEU A 333 2.61 -18.64 -20.00
C LEU A 333 1.72 -19.44 -20.96
N VAL A 334 0.92 -20.40 -20.48
CA VAL A 334 0.02 -21.16 -21.37
C VAL A 334 -1.02 -20.28 -22.06
N ASN A 335 -1.42 -19.17 -21.43
CA ASN A 335 -2.45 -18.28 -21.97
C ASN A 335 -1.89 -17.20 -22.91
N ARG A 336 -0.64 -16.79 -22.71
CA ARG A 336 -0.10 -15.57 -23.34
C ARG A 336 1.19 -15.76 -24.12
N PHE A 337 1.97 -16.80 -23.83
CA PHE A 337 3.24 -16.98 -24.52
C PHE A 337 3.00 -17.28 -26.00
N PRO A 338 3.62 -16.55 -26.95
CA PRO A 338 3.38 -16.70 -28.38
C PRO A 338 4.12 -17.92 -28.97
N TYR A 339 3.74 -19.13 -28.53
CA TYR A 339 4.37 -20.41 -28.90
C TYR A 339 4.28 -20.77 -30.39
N GLN A 340 3.50 -20.05 -31.21
CA GLN A 340 3.50 -20.24 -32.66
C GLN A 340 4.77 -19.73 -33.34
N ASN A 341 5.41 -18.71 -32.76
CA ASN A 341 6.54 -18.01 -33.39
C ASN A 341 7.79 -17.94 -32.51
N ASN A 342 7.69 -18.30 -31.23
CA ASN A 342 8.80 -18.25 -30.29
C ASN A 342 9.04 -19.60 -29.60
N PHE A 343 10.28 -20.07 -29.66
CA PHE A 343 10.75 -21.25 -28.92
C PHE A 343 11.62 -20.81 -27.75
N GLU A 344 11.28 -21.29 -26.55
CA GLU A 344 12.06 -21.09 -25.33
C GLU A 344 12.07 -22.40 -24.53
N GLU A 345 13.26 -22.95 -24.30
CA GLU A 345 13.41 -24.25 -23.62
C GLU A 345 12.83 -24.19 -22.20
N LYS A 346 13.08 -23.07 -21.50
CA LYS A 346 12.62 -22.91 -20.11
C LYS A 346 11.10 -22.92 -20.02
N VAL A 347 10.39 -22.33 -20.98
CA VAL A 347 8.92 -22.37 -21.05
C VAL A 347 8.42 -23.81 -21.22
N CYS A 348 9.05 -24.60 -22.09
CA CYS A 348 8.70 -26.00 -22.27
C CYS A 348 8.86 -26.82 -20.97
N ARG A 349 9.97 -26.59 -20.24
CA ARG A 349 10.22 -27.25 -18.95
C ARG A 349 9.19 -26.84 -17.89
N ILE A 350 8.79 -25.57 -17.86
CA ILE A 350 7.71 -25.09 -16.97
C ILE A 350 6.41 -25.82 -17.31
N PHE A 351 6.04 -25.96 -18.59
CA PHE A 351 4.86 -26.74 -18.96
C PHE A 351 4.97 -28.19 -18.49
N GLY A 352 6.11 -28.86 -18.72
CA GLY A 352 6.36 -30.23 -18.26
C GLY A 352 6.29 -30.43 -16.74
N GLU A 353 6.65 -29.42 -15.95
CA GLU A 353 6.50 -29.43 -14.48
C GLU A 353 5.03 -29.52 -14.06
N PHE A 354 4.13 -28.86 -14.79
CA PHE A 354 2.70 -28.73 -14.46
C PHE A 354 1.75 -29.59 -15.31
N MET A 355 2.24 -30.49 -16.18
CA MET A 355 1.37 -31.38 -16.98
C MET A 355 0.46 -32.28 -16.13
N ASP A 356 0.91 -32.64 -14.92
CA ASP A 356 0.17 -33.49 -13.99
C ASP A 356 -0.76 -32.68 -13.06
N ASP A 357 -0.79 -31.35 -13.21
CA ASP A 357 -1.59 -30.46 -12.37
C ASP A 357 -3.08 -30.54 -12.77
N PRO A 358 -4.01 -30.73 -11.82
CA PRO A 358 -5.43 -30.89 -12.11
C PRO A 358 -6.10 -29.60 -12.63
N GLU A 359 -5.53 -28.42 -12.39
CA GLU A 359 -6.14 -27.15 -12.81
C GLU A 359 -5.62 -26.67 -14.16
N ILE A 360 -4.31 -26.88 -14.42
CA ILE A 360 -3.65 -26.32 -15.61
C ILE A 360 -3.00 -27.37 -16.53
N GLY A 361 -2.93 -28.64 -16.12
CA GLY A 361 -2.18 -29.69 -16.81
C GLY A 361 -2.61 -29.89 -18.27
N ALA A 362 -3.92 -29.98 -18.53
CA ALA A 362 -4.44 -30.09 -19.89
C ALA A 362 -3.98 -28.91 -20.79
N LYS A 363 -3.99 -27.68 -20.27
CA LYS A 363 -3.52 -26.49 -21.00
C LYS A 363 -2.02 -26.53 -21.25
N CYS A 364 -1.24 -27.03 -20.29
CA CYS A 364 0.20 -27.24 -20.46
C CYS A 364 0.50 -28.27 -21.54
N ILE A 365 -0.25 -29.39 -21.59
CA ILE A 365 -0.10 -30.41 -22.64
C ILE A 365 -0.44 -29.82 -24.01
N PHE A 366 -1.54 -29.07 -24.14
CA PHE A 366 -1.90 -28.40 -25.39
C PHE A 366 -0.84 -27.39 -25.83
N ALA A 367 -0.41 -26.47 -24.97
CA ALA A 367 0.60 -25.47 -25.30
C ALA A 367 1.94 -26.11 -25.70
N PHE A 368 2.36 -27.18 -25.00
CA PHE A 368 3.53 -27.95 -25.37
C PHE A 368 3.38 -28.65 -26.73
N THR A 369 2.19 -29.21 -27.01
CA THR A 369 1.87 -29.83 -28.30
C THR A 369 1.95 -28.83 -29.44
N GLU A 370 1.42 -27.61 -29.25
CA GLU A 370 1.51 -26.54 -30.25
C GLU A 370 2.96 -26.10 -30.48
N MET A 371 3.77 -25.97 -29.43
CA MET A 371 5.20 -25.70 -29.59
C MET A 371 5.88 -26.82 -30.38
N MET A 372 5.58 -28.09 -30.08
CA MET A 372 6.12 -29.24 -30.80
C MET A 372 5.80 -29.18 -32.28
N GLU A 373 4.55 -28.87 -32.66
CA GLU A 373 4.14 -28.80 -34.07
C GLU A 373 4.91 -27.71 -34.83
N ASN A 374 5.07 -26.54 -34.22
CA ASN A 374 5.71 -25.38 -34.84
C ASN A 374 7.25 -25.49 -34.87
N PHE A 375 7.85 -26.21 -33.92
CA PHE A 375 9.31 -26.34 -33.77
C PHE A 375 9.82 -27.77 -33.92
N LYS A 376 9.12 -28.61 -34.67
CA LYS A 376 9.44 -30.03 -34.89
C LYS A 376 10.85 -30.32 -35.38
N ASP A 377 11.47 -29.39 -36.11
CA ASP A 377 12.83 -29.54 -36.65
C ASP A 377 13.93 -29.10 -35.67
N ASN A 378 13.55 -28.64 -34.47
CA ASN A 378 14.49 -28.22 -33.42
C ASN A 378 14.96 -29.43 -32.59
N GLU A 379 16.29 -29.62 -32.48
CA GLU A 379 16.87 -30.74 -31.74
C GLU A 379 16.53 -30.71 -30.23
N THR A 380 16.48 -29.52 -29.63
CA THR A 380 16.08 -29.35 -28.23
C THR A 380 14.62 -29.72 -28.02
N MET A 381 13.73 -29.31 -28.94
CA MET A 381 12.32 -29.72 -28.91
C MET A 381 12.19 -31.25 -29.00
N SER A 382 12.96 -31.88 -29.88
CA SER A 382 12.98 -33.35 -30.01
C SER A 382 13.37 -34.05 -28.71
N ALA A 383 14.37 -33.52 -27.99
CA ALA A 383 14.77 -34.06 -26.69
C ALA A 383 13.67 -33.88 -25.61
N LEU A 384 13.02 -32.72 -25.57
CA LEU A 384 11.95 -32.41 -24.61
C LEU A 384 10.70 -33.27 -24.85
N ILE A 385 10.36 -33.57 -26.11
CA ILE A 385 9.26 -34.48 -26.45
C ILE A 385 9.52 -35.84 -25.79
N VAL A 386 10.73 -36.38 -25.91
CA VAL A 386 11.09 -37.66 -25.28
C VAL A 386 11.02 -37.54 -23.75
N GLU A 387 11.52 -36.44 -23.19
CA GLU A 387 11.52 -36.19 -21.74
C GLU A 387 10.11 -36.24 -21.13
N TYR A 388 9.11 -35.64 -21.81
CA TYR A 388 7.75 -35.52 -21.26
C TYR A 388 6.73 -36.52 -21.84
N SER A 389 7.13 -37.35 -22.81
CA SER A 389 6.24 -38.33 -23.45
C SER A 389 5.57 -39.25 -22.44
N ASP A 390 6.31 -39.78 -21.46
CA ASP A 390 5.76 -40.72 -20.47
C ASP A 390 4.63 -40.09 -19.64
N LYS A 391 4.79 -38.83 -19.20
CA LYS A 391 3.74 -38.09 -18.48
C LYS A 391 2.49 -37.91 -19.33
N ILE A 392 2.68 -37.55 -20.60
CA ILE A 392 1.55 -37.31 -21.51
C ILE A 392 0.83 -38.63 -21.86
N PHE A 393 1.58 -39.73 -22.01
CA PHE A 393 1.01 -41.05 -22.24
C PHE A 393 0.22 -41.58 -21.04
N ASP A 394 0.66 -41.32 -19.82
CA ASP A 394 -0.11 -41.65 -18.61
C ASP A 394 -1.48 -40.94 -18.61
N GLY A 395 -1.55 -39.73 -19.16
CA GLY A 395 -2.78 -38.96 -19.32
C GLY A 395 -3.87 -39.62 -20.19
N ILE A 396 -3.54 -40.62 -21.02
CA ILE A 396 -4.55 -41.40 -21.79
C ILE A 396 -5.46 -42.23 -20.86
N ASN A 397 -4.95 -42.58 -19.68
CA ASN A 397 -5.72 -43.32 -18.68
C ASN A 397 -6.32 -42.40 -17.61
N SER A 398 -6.26 -41.07 -17.82
CA SER A 398 -6.79 -40.09 -16.88
C SER A 398 -8.32 -40.16 -16.83
N GLU A 399 -8.86 -39.99 -15.61
CA GLU A 399 -10.30 -39.78 -15.40
C GLU A 399 -10.70 -38.32 -15.68
N ASP A 400 -9.74 -37.40 -15.83
CA ASP A 400 -9.99 -36.03 -16.29
C ASP A 400 -10.09 -36.00 -17.82
N GLU A 401 -11.30 -35.75 -18.31
CA GLU A 401 -11.61 -35.68 -19.75
C GLU A 401 -10.74 -34.65 -20.50
N ASN A 402 -10.35 -33.54 -19.86
CA ASN A 402 -9.53 -32.51 -20.51
C ASN A 402 -8.08 -32.98 -20.69
N ILE A 403 -7.53 -33.66 -19.68
CA ILE A 403 -6.18 -34.24 -19.77
C ILE A 403 -6.17 -35.36 -20.81
N LEU A 404 -7.20 -36.22 -20.80
CA LEU A 404 -7.36 -37.28 -21.79
C LEU A 404 -7.38 -36.72 -23.21
N GLU A 405 -8.20 -35.68 -23.47
CA GLU A 405 -8.31 -35.04 -24.77
C GLU A 405 -6.97 -34.41 -25.21
N ALA A 406 -6.30 -33.68 -24.30
CA ALA A 406 -5.01 -33.07 -24.58
C ALA A 406 -3.93 -34.11 -24.90
N SER A 407 -3.88 -35.21 -24.15
CA SER A 407 -2.96 -36.33 -24.38
C SER A 407 -3.21 -37.02 -25.71
N ILE A 408 -4.47 -37.25 -26.09
CA ILE A 408 -4.81 -37.81 -27.41
C ILE A 408 -4.35 -36.87 -28.53
N HIS A 409 -4.60 -35.56 -28.37
CA HIS A 409 -4.18 -34.54 -29.33
C HIS A 409 -2.66 -34.57 -29.54
N PHE A 410 -1.87 -34.60 -28.47
CA PHE A 410 -0.41 -34.72 -28.53
C PHE A 410 0.04 -35.92 -29.37
N ILE A 411 -0.56 -37.10 -29.14
CA ILE A 411 -0.22 -38.33 -29.84
C ILE A 411 -0.51 -38.24 -31.34
N ASP A 412 -1.63 -37.62 -31.70
CA ASP A 412 -2.01 -37.44 -33.09
C ASP A 412 -1.06 -36.49 -33.82
N VAL A 413 -0.62 -35.42 -33.17
CA VAL A 413 0.41 -34.52 -33.72
C VAL A 413 1.77 -35.22 -33.82
N LEU A 414 2.17 -35.97 -32.79
CA LEU A 414 3.44 -36.72 -32.78
C LEU A 414 3.51 -37.73 -33.94
N LYS A 415 2.41 -38.46 -34.21
CA LYS A 415 2.31 -39.37 -35.37
C LYS A 415 2.47 -38.65 -36.71
N LYS A 416 1.95 -37.44 -36.84
CA LYS A 416 2.09 -36.63 -38.06
C LYS A 416 3.52 -36.15 -38.28
N ILE A 417 4.25 -35.85 -37.19
CA ILE A 417 5.64 -35.40 -37.27
C ILE A 417 6.59 -36.54 -37.66
N GLN A 418 6.28 -37.78 -37.25
CA GLN A 418 7.10 -38.96 -37.53
C GLN A 418 6.90 -39.57 -38.94
N GLN A 419 5.92 -39.08 -39.72
CA GLN A 419 5.63 -39.49 -41.10
C GLN A 419 6.29 -38.54 -42.10
#